data_AF-A0AAV2KBW5-F1
#
_entry.id   AF-A0AAV2KBW5-F1
#
_cell.length_a   1.000
_cell.length_b   1.000
_cell.length_c   1.000
_cell.angle_alpha   90.00
_cell.angle_beta   90.00
_cell.angle_gamma   90.00
#
_symmetry.space_group_name_H-M   'P 1'
#
loop_
_entity.id
_entity.type
_entity.pdbx_description
1 polymer ?
#
loop_
_entity_poly.entity_id
_entity_poly.type
_entity_poly.pdbx_seq_one_letter_code
_entity_poly.pdbx_strand_id
1 'polypeptide(L)'
;MFSLCRIVGHTEPYTKLCCKGFCIDILKKLSRNIKFSYDLYLVTNGKHGKLVRGIWNGMIGEVFYKRADMAIGSLTINEERSEIIDFSVPFVETGISVMVARSNGTVSPSAFLGTTSSLC
;
A
#
# COMPACT_ATOMS: atom_id res chain seq x y z
N MET A 1 -4.88 -1.41 -4.44
CA MET A 1 -6.12 -0.66 -4.15
C MET A 1 -6.11 -0.29 -2.68
N PHE A 2 -6.34 0.99 -2.36
CA PHE A 2 -6.25 1.57 -1.02
C PHE A 2 -7.65 1.69 -0.43
N SER A 3 -8.03 0.76 0.44
CA SER A 3 -9.38 0.73 1.00
C SER A 3 -9.35 1.05 2.48
N LEU A 4 -10.28 1.89 2.90
CA LEU A 4 -10.54 2.22 4.29
C LEU A 4 -11.81 1.51 4.73
N CYS A 5 -11.81 1.10 5.99
CA CYS A 5 -12.87 0.36 6.62
C CYS A 5 -13.34 1.17 7.84
N ARG A 6 -14.65 1.41 7.91
CA ARG A 6 -15.31 2.00 9.06
C ARG A 6 -16.29 1.00 9.64
N ILE A 7 -16.27 0.81 10.95
CA ILE A 7 -17.08 -0.21 11.63
C ILE A 7 -18.48 0.34 11.97
N VAL A 8 -18.62 1.66 12.03
CA VAL A 8 -19.89 2.34 12.35
C VAL A 8 -20.38 3.15 11.15
N GLY A 9 -21.66 2.95 10.81
CA GLY A 9 -22.35 3.49 9.63
C GLY A 9 -22.04 4.95 9.33
N HIS A 10 -21.69 5.22 8.07
CA HIS A 10 -21.41 6.56 7.57
C HIS A 10 -22.65 7.20 6.95
N THR A 11 -23.01 8.42 7.36
CA THR A 11 -24.19 9.18 6.90
C THR A 11 -23.86 10.19 5.79
N GLU A 12 -22.85 9.94 4.96
CA GLU A 12 -22.50 10.83 3.82
C GLU A 12 -22.79 10.14 2.48
N PRO A 13 -23.10 10.91 1.41
CA PRO A 13 -23.38 10.35 0.09
C PRO A 13 -22.12 9.74 -0.52
N TYR A 14 -21.99 8.41 -0.45
CA TYR A 14 -20.92 7.68 -1.12
C TYR A 14 -21.39 7.07 -2.46
N THR A 15 -20.50 7.04 -3.45
CA THR A 15 -20.74 6.30 -4.68
C THR A 15 -20.58 4.80 -4.41
N LYS A 16 -21.64 4.02 -4.66
CA LYS A 16 -21.59 2.56 -4.51
C LYS A 16 -20.71 1.96 -5.60
N LEU A 17 -19.55 1.43 -5.21
CA LEU A 17 -18.60 0.78 -6.08
C LEU A 17 -18.41 -0.68 -5.65
N CYS A 18 -18.32 -1.59 -6.62
CA CYS A 18 -18.01 -2.99 -6.34
C CYS A 18 -16.49 -3.21 -6.26
N CYS A 19 -15.96 -3.34 -5.04
CA CYS A 19 -14.56 -3.68 -4.80
C CYS A 19 -14.37 -5.20 -4.73
N LYS A 20 -13.38 -5.74 -5.46
CA LYS A 20 -12.94 -7.14 -5.39
C LYS A 20 -11.41 -7.21 -5.41
N GLY A 21 -10.85 -8.25 -4.80
CA GLY A 21 -9.41 -8.52 -4.79
C GLY A 21 -8.95 -9.15 -3.47
N PHE A 22 -7.68 -9.54 -3.43
CA PHE A 22 -7.09 -10.29 -2.32
C PHE A 22 -7.33 -9.66 -0.94
N CYS A 23 -7.05 -8.37 -0.78
CA CYS A 23 -7.30 -7.65 0.47
C CYS A 23 -8.77 -7.66 0.89
N ILE A 24 -9.70 -7.56 -0.08
CA ILE A 24 -11.15 -7.55 0.20
C ILE A 24 -11.62 -8.93 0.66
N ASP A 25 -11.07 -10.00 0.10
CA ASP A 25 -11.41 -11.36 0.48
C ASP A 25 -10.89 -11.69 1.89
N ILE A 26 -9.70 -11.20 2.25
CA ILE A 26 -9.18 -11.27 3.63
C ILE A 26 -10.13 -10.53 4.57
N LEU A 27 -10.52 -9.29 4.27
CA LEU A 27 -11.44 -8.51 5.10
C LEU A 27 -12.79 -9.21 5.29
N LYS A 28 -13.36 -9.79 4.23
CA LYS A 28 -14.58 -10.60 4.31
C LYS A 28 -14.42 -11.82 5.20
N LYS A 29 -13.27 -12.49 5.13
CA LYS A 29 -13.00 -13.67 5.97
C LYS A 29 -12.86 -13.27 7.45
N LEU A 30 -12.14 -12.18 7.73
CA LEU A 30 -11.99 -11.62 9.08
C LEU A 30 -13.34 -11.20 9.66
N SER A 31 -14.15 -10.48 8.89
CA SER A 31 -15.50 -10.07 9.29
C SER A 31 -16.39 -11.26 9.67
N ARG A 32 -16.34 -12.36 8.92
CA ARG A 32 -17.09 -13.58 9.24
C ARG A 32 -16.58 -14.29 10.51
N ASN A 33 -15.26 -14.31 10.70
CA ASN A 33 -14.64 -15.00 11.84
C ASN A 33 -14.84 -14.22 13.15
N ILE A 34 -14.68 -12.90 13.11
CA ILE A 34 -14.73 -12.00 14.27
C ILE A 34 -16.16 -11.45 14.48
N LYS A 35 -17.04 -11.58 13.48
CA LYS A 35 -18.45 -11.16 13.48
C LYS A 35 -18.64 -9.64 13.61
N PHE A 36 -17.89 -8.86 12.84
CA PHE A 36 -18.10 -7.41 12.72
C PHE A 36 -18.69 -7.02 11.37
N SER A 37 -19.47 -5.94 11.37
CA SER A 37 -19.93 -5.27 10.14
C SER A 37 -18.98 -4.13 9.79
N TYR A 38 -18.88 -3.83 8.50
CA TYR A 38 -18.01 -2.76 8.03
C TYR A 38 -18.58 -2.09 6.78
N ASP A 39 -18.30 -0.80 6.66
CA ASP A 39 -18.45 -0.03 5.45
C ASP A 39 -17.07 0.20 4.83
N LEU A 40 -16.96 -0.12 3.54
CA LEU A 40 -15.73 0.03 2.78
C LEU A 40 -15.81 1.29 1.92
N TYR A 41 -14.79 2.13 1.99
CA TYR A 41 -14.65 3.29 1.12
C TYR A 41 -13.22 3.45 0.62
N LEU A 42 -13.07 4.16 -0.49
CA LEU A 42 -11.75 4.44 -1.07
C LEU A 42 -11.17 5.70 -0.47
N VAL A 43 -9.85 5.72 -0.32
CA VAL A 43 -9.15 6.93 0.13
C VAL A 43 -9.40 8.06 -0.88
N THR A 44 -9.87 9.21 -0.41
CA THR A 44 -10.28 10.34 -1.27
C THR A 44 -9.15 10.88 -2.15
N ASN A 45 -7.90 10.79 -1.69
CA ASN A 45 -6.74 11.36 -2.39
C ASN A 45 -5.87 10.33 -3.13
N GLY A 46 -6.22 9.04 -3.12
CA GLY A 46 -5.40 7.96 -3.72
C GLY A 46 -4.01 7.73 -3.09
N LYS A 47 -3.67 8.42 -2.00
CA LYS A 47 -2.33 8.39 -1.38
C LYS A 47 -2.24 7.40 -0.22
N HIS A 48 -1.12 6.69 -0.12
CA HIS A 48 -0.80 5.82 1.03
C HIS A 48 -0.70 6.61 2.33
N GLY A 49 -0.06 7.77 2.28
CA GLY A 49 0.11 8.65 3.42
C GLY A 49 1.57 8.97 3.69
N LYS A 50 1.83 10.26 3.85
CA LYS A 50 3.13 10.85 4.13
C LYS A 50 2.92 12.07 5.01
N LEU A 51 3.89 12.35 5.88
CA LEU A 51 3.94 13.60 6.60
C LEU A 51 4.30 14.75 5.65
N VAL A 52 3.38 15.68 5.47
CA VAL A 52 3.59 16.88 4.64
C VAL A 52 3.30 18.09 5.51
N ARG A 53 4.32 18.91 5.76
CA ARG A 53 4.22 20.12 6.61
C ARG A 53 3.62 19.82 7.99
N GLY A 54 4.03 18.72 8.62
CA GLY A 54 3.54 18.30 9.94
C GLY A 54 2.14 17.68 9.95
N ILE A 55 1.50 17.50 8.79
CA ILE A 55 0.15 16.92 8.67
C ILE A 55 0.23 15.60 7.92
N TRP A 56 -0.37 14.56 8.50
CA TRP A 56 -0.49 13.25 7.86
C TRP A 56 -1.61 13.26 6.82
N ASN A 57 -1.31 12.81 5.61
CA ASN A 57 -2.30 12.70 4.55
C ASN A 57 -2.58 11.24 4.17
N GLY A 58 -3.50 11.05 3.22
CA GLY A 58 -3.78 9.74 2.63
C GLY A 58 -4.38 8.76 3.65
N MET A 59 -4.13 7.47 3.42
CA MET A 59 -4.69 6.39 4.23
C MET A 59 -4.23 6.47 5.70
N ILE A 60 -2.94 6.79 5.93
CA ILE A 60 -2.42 6.99 7.29
C ILE A 60 -3.13 8.14 8.00
N GLY A 61 -3.31 9.29 7.34
CA GLY A 61 -4.00 10.43 7.93
C GLY A 61 -5.45 10.10 8.31
N GLU A 62 -6.17 9.38 7.46
CA GLU A 62 -7.58 9.01 7.74
C GLU A 62 -7.72 8.10 8.97
N VAL A 63 -6.79 7.17 9.19
CA VAL A 63 -6.75 6.34 10.41
C VAL A 63 -6.32 7.17 11.62
N PHE A 64 -5.25 7.95 11.50
CA PHE A 64 -4.72 8.79 12.58
C PHE A 64 -5.75 9.80 13.10
N TYR A 65 -6.50 10.44 12.20
CA TYR A 65 -7.58 11.38 12.55
C TYR A 65 -8.91 10.69 12.89
N LYS A 66 -8.93 9.35 13.04
CA LYS A 66 -10.13 8.55 13.39
C LYS A 66 -11.32 8.74 12.43
N ARG A 67 -11.02 9.04 11.16
CA ARG A 67 -12.01 9.05 10.08
C ARG A 67 -12.25 7.63 9.56
N ALA A 68 -11.21 6.80 9.60
CA ALA A 68 -11.30 5.35 9.41
C ALA A 68 -10.91 4.62 10.70
N ASP A 69 -11.51 3.46 10.94
CA ASP A 69 -11.12 2.58 12.05
C ASP A 69 -9.99 1.63 11.62
N MET A 70 -9.97 1.25 10.34
CA MET A 70 -8.98 0.34 9.78
C MET A 70 -8.64 0.72 8.35
N ALA A 71 -7.38 0.51 7.99
CA ALA A 71 -6.86 0.62 6.64
C ALA A 71 -6.40 -0.75 6.13
N ILE A 72 -6.79 -1.10 4.91
CA ILE A 72 -6.36 -2.35 4.28
C ILE A 72 -5.91 -2.10 2.83
N GLY A 73 -4.72 -2.62 2.50
CA GLY A 73 -4.15 -2.48 1.17
C GLY A 73 -2.65 -2.78 1.16
N SER A 74 -2.00 -2.42 0.05
CA SER A 74 -0.54 -2.44 -0.05
C SER A 74 0.01 -1.24 0.71
N LEU A 75 0.36 -1.43 1.99
CA LEU A 75 0.91 -0.39 2.84
C LEU A 75 2.21 -0.89 3.45
N THR A 76 3.30 -0.15 3.21
CA THR A 76 4.61 -0.45 3.78
C THR A 76 4.65 -0.03 5.25
N ILE A 77 5.07 -0.94 6.12
CA ILE A 77 5.38 -0.66 7.53
C ILE A 77 6.71 0.08 7.58
N ASN A 78 6.73 1.26 8.19
CA ASN A 78 7.93 2.04 8.45
C ASN A 78 7.85 2.59 9.89
N GLU A 79 8.99 2.99 10.43
CA GLU A 79 9.08 3.53 11.80
C GLU A 79 8.18 4.76 12.00
N GLU A 80 8.29 5.74 11.09
CA GLU A 80 7.50 6.99 11.15
C GLU A 80 5.98 6.77 11.20
N ARG A 81 5.44 5.76 10.51
CA ARG A 81 3.99 5.45 10.59
C ARG A 81 3.66 4.63 11.84
N SER A 82 4.56 3.73 12.27
CA SER A 82 4.35 2.91 13.47
C SER A 82 4.34 3.72 14.76
N GLU A 83 4.90 4.93 14.77
CA GLU A 83 4.83 5.85 15.92
C GLU A 83 3.42 6.43 16.13
N ILE A 84 2.60 6.49 15.08
CA ILE A 84 1.29 7.17 15.12
C ILE A 84 0.09 6.24 14.91
N ILE A 85 0.32 5.05 14.36
CA ILE A 85 -0.70 4.02 14.14
C ILE A 85 -0.14 2.63 14.42
N ASP A 86 -1.02 1.72 14.80
CA ASP A 86 -0.66 0.32 15.02
C ASP A 86 -0.81 -0.50 13.73
N PHE A 87 0.17 -1.38 13.47
CA PHE A 87 0.13 -2.33 12.37
C PHE A 87 -0.12 -3.75 12.87
N SER A 88 -0.86 -4.53 12.07
CA SER A 88 -0.93 -5.98 12.25
C SER A 88 0.35 -6.66 11.75
N VAL A 89 0.48 -7.96 12.03
CA VAL A 89 1.48 -8.80 11.39
C VAL A 89 1.31 -8.74 9.86
N PRO A 90 2.38 -8.52 9.08
CA PRO A 90 2.28 -8.48 7.62
C PRO A 90 1.84 -9.83 7.07
N PHE A 91 0.89 -9.83 6.13
CA PHE A 91 0.34 -11.05 5.51
C PHE A 91 0.97 -11.38 4.15
N VAL A 92 1.83 -10.50 3.62
CA VAL A 92 2.65 -10.71 2.42
C VAL A 92 4.03 -10.11 2.69
N GLU A 93 5.07 -10.90 2.47
CA GLU A 93 6.43 -10.38 2.44
C GLU A 93 6.68 -9.69 1.10
N THR A 94 6.96 -8.39 1.14
CA THR A 94 7.33 -7.60 -0.03
C THR A 94 8.78 -7.14 0.09
N GLY A 95 9.63 -7.56 -0.84
CA GLY A 95 11.02 -7.10 -0.95
C GLY A 95 11.19 -6.03 -2.03
N ILE A 96 12.30 -5.30 -1.99
CA ILE A 96 12.72 -4.41 -3.07
C ILE A 96 13.32 -5.28 -4.19
N SER A 97 12.82 -5.12 -5.41
CA SER A 97 13.33 -5.84 -6.59
C SER A 97 13.39 -4.88 -7.78
N VAL A 98 14.44 -5.01 -8.59
CA VAL A 98 14.59 -4.26 -9.83
C VAL A 98 14.11 -5.13 -10.99
N MET A 99 13.11 -4.65 -11.71
CA MET A 99 12.63 -5.29 -12.93
C MET A 99 13.25 -4.58 -14.14
N VAL A 100 13.91 -5.34 -15.01
CA VAL A 100 14.49 -4.84 -16.27
C VAL A 100 13.88 -5.64 -17.41
N ALA A 101 13.45 -4.96 -18.47
CA ALA A 101 13.00 -5.64 -19.68
C ALA A 101 14.19 -6.39 -20.31
N ARG A 102 13.98 -7.66 -20.65
CA ARG A 102 14.98 -8.41 -21.41
C ARG A 102 15.05 -7.82 -22.82
N SER A 103 16.17 -7.20 -23.18
CA SER A 103 16.51 -6.92 -24.57
C SER A 103 17.11 -8.18 -25.20
N ASN A 104 16.59 -8.62 -26.35
CA ASN A 104 17.15 -9.76 -27.13
C ASN A 104 18.52 -9.45 -27.78
N GLY A 105 19.25 -8.44 -27.30
CA GLY A 105 20.61 -8.12 -27.75
C GLY A 105 21.61 -8.68 -26.75
N THR A 106 22.39 -9.68 -27.17
CA THR A 106 23.57 -10.15 -26.44
C THR A 106 24.59 -9.01 -26.34
N VAL A 107 24.66 -8.35 -25.19
CA VAL A 107 25.83 -7.53 -24.84
C VAL A 107 26.91 -8.47 -24.30
N SER A 108 27.99 -8.62 -25.06
CA SER A 108 29.16 -9.38 -24.63
C SER A 108 29.75 -8.74 -23.36
N PRO A 109 30.12 -9.52 -22.32
CA PRO A 109 30.82 -9.02 -21.13
C PRO A 109 32.10 -8.23 -21.46
N SER A 110 32.65 -8.39 -22.67
CA SER A 110 33.80 -7.62 -23.19
C SER A 110 33.53 -6.11 -23.33
N ALA A 111 32.27 -5.67 -23.39
CA ALA A 111 31.94 -4.25 -23.50
C ALA A 111 32.30 -3.45 -22.24
N PHE A 112 32.38 -4.10 -21.07
CA PHE A 112 32.78 -3.46 -19.80
C PHE A 112 34.30 -3.36 -19.64
N LEU A 113 35.08 -4.15 -20.37
CA LEU A 113 36.54 -4.18 -20.29
C LEU A 113 37.23 -3.48 -21.47
N GLY A 114 36.47 -2.85 -22.36
CA GLY A 114 36.98 -2.25 -23.59
C GLY A 114 37.74 -0.92 -23.43
N THR A 115 37.76 -0.32 -22.23
CA THR A 115 38.41 0.99 -22.00
C THR A 115 39.82 0.91 -21.44
N THR A 116 40.41 -0.28 -21.29
CA THR A 116 41.81 -0.43 -20.81
C THR A 116 42.82 -0.87 -21.87
N SER A 117 42.39 -1.11 -23.11
CA SER A 117 43.28 -1.51 -24.22
C SER A 117 43.69 -0.36 -25.16
N SER A 118 43.26 0.88 -24.93
CA SER A 118 43.71 2.06 -25.69
C SER A 118 44.82 2.87 -25.01
N LEU A 119 45.46 2.31 -23.98
CA LEU A 119 46.70 2.81 -23.37
C LEU A 119 47.80 1.76 -23.59
N CYS A 120 48.14 1.54 -24.87
CA CYS A 120 49.40 0.95 -25.31
C CYS A 120 49.91 1.79 -26.48
#